data_AF-A0A3N5WDK5-F1
#
_entry.id   AF-A0A3N5WDK5-F1
#
_cell.length_a   1.000
_cell.length_b   1.000
_cell.length_c   1.000
_cell.angle_alpha   90.00
_cell.angle_beta   90.00
_cell.angle_gamma   90.00
#
_symmetry.space_group_name_H-M   'P 1'
#
loop_
_entity.id
_entity.type
_entity.pdbx_description
1 polymer ?
#
loop_
_entity_poly.entity_id
_entity_poly.type
_entity_poly.pdbx_seq_one_letter_code
_entity_poly.pdbx_strand_id
1 'polypeptide(L)' 'YFQKLRSLRDLLAKRKIPGISMDELSMGMSGDFEVAVEEGATLVRIGTAIFGPRPAKH' A
#
# COMPACT_ATOMS: atom_id res chain seq x y z
N TYR A 1 10.00 0.83 -6.19
CA TYR A 1 8.74 0.17 -6.59
C TYR A 1 7.54 1.07 -6.29
N PHE A 2 7.40 1.58 -5.06
CA PHE A 2 6.27 2.42 -4.63
C PHE A 2 5.99 3.65 -5.51
N GLN A 3 7.03 4.40 -5.90
CA GLN A 3 6.88 5.53 -6.82
C GLN A 3 6.14 5.17 -8.13
N LYS A 4 6.43 4.01 -8.72
CA LYS A 4 5.75 3.56 -9.96
C LYS A 4 4.27 3.25 -9.71
N LEU A 5 3.95 2.68 -8.55
CA LEU A 5 2.58 2.37 -8.16
C LEU A 5 1.76 3.64 -7.90
N ARG A 6 2.35 4.64 -7.21
CA ARG A 6 1.75 5.97 -7.07
C ARG A 6 1.48 6.60 -8.43
N SER A 7 2.46 6.63 -9.33
CA SER A 7 2.27 7.17 -10.68
C SER A 7 1.17 6.46 -11.47
N LEU A 8 1.03 5.13 -11.31
CA LEU A 8 -0.05 4.36 -11.93
C LEU A 8 -1.41 4.75 -11.34
N ARG A 9 -1.53 4.85 -10.01
CA ARG A 9 -2.74 5.34 -9.34
C ARG A 9 -3.13 6.71 -9.87
N ASP A 10 -2.18 7.65 -9.92
CA ASP A 10 -2.41 9.01 -10.36
C ASP A 10 -2.85 9.06 -11.84
N LEU A 11 -2.28 8.20 -12.68
CA LEU A 11 -2.69 8.05 -14.09
C LEU A 11 -4.12 7.54 -14.21
N LEU A 12 -4.49 6.52 -13.42
CA LEU A 12 -5.83 5.95 -13.43
C LEU A 12 -6.88 6.92 -12.88
N ALA A 13 -6.55 7.66 -11.82
CA ALA A 13 -7.40 8.71 -11.26
C ALA A 13 -7.76 9.75 -12.33
N LYS A 14 -6.79 10.14 -13.17
CA LYS A 14 -7.00 11.10 -14.27
C LYS A 14 -7.95 10.59 -15.36
N ARG A 15 -8.13 9.27 -15.50
CA ARG A 15 -9.06 8.71 -16.49
C ARG A 15 -10.53 8.90 -16.13
N LYS A 16 -10.85 9.27 -14.88
CA LYS A 16 -12.22 9.55 -14.41
C LYS A 16 -13.21 8.45 -14.82
N ILE A 17 -12.84 7.19 -14.59
CA ILE A 17 -13.66 6.04 -14.96
C ILE A 17 -14.97 6.10 -14.15
N PRO A 18 -16.15 6.07 -14.80
CA PRO A 18 -17.42 6.15 -14.10
C PRO A 18 -17.56 5.07 -13.03
N GLY A 19 -17.94 5.48 -11.81
CA GLY A 19 -18.13 4.56 -10.68
C GLY A 19 -16.83 4.08 -10.01
N ILE A 20 -15.66 4.60 -10.40
CA ILE A 20 -14.38 4.24 -9.78
C ILE A 20 -13.72 5.49 -9.18
N SER A 21 -13.33 5.41 -7.91
CA SER A 21 -12.42 6.36 -7.27
C SER A 21 -11.08 5.70 -6.95
N MET A 22 -10.00 6.48 -6.99
CA MET A 22 -8.63 6.02 -6.75
C MET A 22 -8.07 6.72 -5.51
N ASP A 23 -8.90 6.87 -4.48
CA ASP A 23 -8.55 7.65 -3.29
C ASP A 23 -7.54 6.90 -2.41
N GLU A 24 -7.65 5.57 -2.39
CA GLU A 24 -6.79 4.69 -1.61
C GLU A 24 -5.60 4.15 -2.41
N LEU A 25 -4.43 4.14 -1.77
CA LEU A 25 -3.19 3.54 -2.25
C LEU A 25 -2.66 2.56 -1.20
N SER A 26 -3.11 1.30 -1.33
CA SER A 26 -2.70 0.22 -0.42
C SER A 26 -1.33 -0.35 -0.78
N MET A 27 -0.28 0.09 -0.09
CA MET A 27 1.08 -0.41 -0.29
C MET A 27 1.91 -0.30 1.00
N GLY A 28 2.97 -1.10 1.10
CA GLY A 28 3.75 -1.23 2.32
C GLY A 28 3.27 -2.36 3.24
N MET A 29 4.23 -3.05 3.84
CA MET A 29 4.10 -4.13 4.80
C MET A 29 5.03 -3.87 5.99
N SER A 30 5.03 -4.78 6.96
CA SER A 30 5.80 -4.63 8.22
C SER A 30 7.28 -4.23 8.05
N GLY A 31 7.93 -4.53 6.93
CA GLY A 31 9.35 -4.22 6.71
C GLY A 31 9.65 -2.99 5.84
N ASP A 32 8.63 -2.35 5.24
CA ASP A 32 8.81 -1.27 4.26
C ASP A 32 7.72 -0.20 4.31
N PHE A 33 6.89 -0.19 5.36
CA PHE A 33 5.76 0.75 5.47
C PHE A 33 6.18 2.21 5.59
N GLU A 34 7.33 2.52 6.19
CA GLU A 34 7.82 3.91 6.32
C GLU A 34 8.06 4.53 4.95
N VAL A 35 8.82 3.84 4.09
CA VAL A 35 9.07 4.26 2.70
C VAL A 35 7.76 4.29 1.91
N ALA A 36 6.84 3.36 2.16
CA ALA A 36 5.53 3.38 1.51
C ALA A 36 4.72 4.63 1.87
N VAL A 37 4.76 5.07 3.14
CA VAL A 37 4.10 6.31 3.60
C VAL A 37 4.75 7.54 2.97
N GLU A 38 6.08 7.63 2.92
CA GLU A 38 6.80 8.71 2.24
C GLU A 38 6.43 8.80 0.75
N GLU A 39 6.18 7.66 0.11
CA GLU A 39 5.74 7.55 -1.28
C GLU A 39 4.22 7.68 -1.46
N GLY A 40 3.48 8.06 -0.43
CA GLY A 40 2.07 8.44 -0.50
C GLY A 40 1.05 7.30 -0.30
N ALA A 41 1.43 6.22 0.39
CA ALA A 41 0.47 5.20 0.80
C ALA A 41 -0.59 5.80 1.74
N THR A 42 -1.86 5.44 1.51
CA THR A 42 -2.97 5.80 2.42
C THR A 42 -3.36 4.61 3.31
N LEU A 43 -2.97 3.40 2.92
CA LEU A 43 -3.23 2.17 3.64
C LEU A 43 -1.99 1.26 3.63
N VAL A 44 -1.51 0.88 4.81
CA VAL A 44 -0.38 -0.05 5.01
C VAL A 44 -0.87 -1.35 5.66
N ARG A 45 -0.14 -2.45 5.45
CA ARG A 45 -0.53 -3.79 5.95
C ARG A 45 0.48 -4.32 6.95
N ILE A 46 0.22 -4.16 8.24
CA ILE A 46 1.16 -4.54 9.29
C ILE A 46 0.72 -5.85 9.97
N GLY A 47 1.61 -6.83 9.96
CA GLY A 47 1.38 -8.16 10.52
C GLY A 47 2.45 -8.49 11.55
N THR A 48 3.59 -9.00 11.09
CA THR A 48 4.72 -9.41 11.95
C THR A 48 5.20 -8.33 12.91
N ALA A 49 5.19 -7.05 12.53
CA ALA A 49 5.60 -5.99 13.45
C ALA A 49 4.59 -5.76 14.60
N ILE A 50 3.33 -6.15 14.44
CA ILE A 50 2.30 -6.10 15.49
C ILE A 50 2.21 -7.43 16.25
N PHE A 51 2.18 -8.55 15.52
CA PHE A 51 1.84 -9.87 16.08
C PHE A 51 3.03 -10.81 16.27
N GLY A 52 4.24 -10.41 15.84
CA GLY A 52 5.42 -11.27 15.86
C GLY A 52 5.43 -12.33 14.75
N PRO A 53 6.43 -13.23 14.75
CA PRO A 53 6.53 -14.31 13.78
C PRO A 53 5.37 -15.31 13.92
N ARG A 54 5.00 -15.97 12.82
CA ARG A 54 3.97 -17.01 12.85
C ARG A 54 4.46 -18.19 13.71
N PRO A 55 3.65 -18.72 14.64
CA PRO A 55 4.03 -19.91 15.39
C PRO A 55 4.26 -21.10 14.45
N ALA A 56 5.22 -21.96 14.80
CA ALA A 56 5.46 -23.20 14.07
C ALA A 56 4.18 -24.05 14.07
N LYS A 57 3.88 -24.67 12.93
CA LYS A 57 2.80 -25.65 12.87
C LYS A 57 3.29 -26.93 13.55
N HIS A 58 2.55 -27.41 14.54
CA HIS A 58 2.71 -28.74 15.10
C HIS A 58 2.18 -29.80 14.14
#